data_AF-A0AAD6WJU6-F1
#
_entry.id   AF-A0AAD6WJU6-F1
#
_cell.length_a   1.000
_cell.length_b   1.000
_cell.length_c   1.000
_cell.angle_alpha   90.00
_cell.angle_beta   90.00
_cell.angle_gamma   90.00
#
_symmetry.space_group_name_H-M   'P 1'
#
loop_
_entity.id
_entity.type
_entity.pdbx_description
1 polymer ?
#
loop_
_entity_poly.entity_id
_entity_poly.type
_entity_poly.pdbx_seq_one_letter_code
_entity_poly.pdbx_strand_id
1 'polypeptide(L)'
;MLPHRPNAISTQGVLSEAMRLIQSAPPTWQSALFSNLSIFLVGSPILVSGLSLSGIFAAFLLGTLTWRAFGPSGFLLVASYFIIGTAATKVKMAQKEAQGVAEKRKGRRGPGSVIGSSAAGCVCAFLSIFRVGDEAFLALWRLGFVASFCTKLSDTVSSEIGKAYGKTTYLVTTFKVVPRGTEGAVSAEGTLAGLLASILLASIGCLMGEINVPEVVICVIASQIANVGESIIGAAFQDKEGFQWLNNDAVNVINISVGSILAVLMQLVIVQKGGA
;
A
#
# COMPACT_ATOMS: atom_id res chain seq x y z
N MET A 1 -32.20 -51.00 12.15
CA MET A 1 -31.10 -50.04 11.87
C MET A 1 -31.62 -49.02 10.88
N LEU A 2 -31.97 -47.82 11.35
CA LEU A 2 -32.32 -46.69 10.47
C LEU A 2 -31.04 -45.96 10.07
N PRO A 3 -30.85 -45.58 8.80
CA PRO A 3 -29.63 -44.90 8.37
C PRO A 3 -29.62 -43.47 8.91
N HIS A 4 -28.48 -43.06 9.48
CA HIS A 4 -28.19 -41.66 9.82
C HIS A 4 -28.35 -40.81 8.55
N ARG A 5 -29.37 -39.95 8.51
CA ARG A 5 -29.42 -38.87 7.51
C ARG A 5 -28.32 -37.86 7.82
N PRO A 6 -27.49 -37.44 6.86
CA PRO A 6 -26.56 -36.34 7.08
C PRO A 6 -27.36 -35.08 7.40
N ASN A 7 -26.96 -34.36 8.45
CA ASN A 7 -27.56 -33.08 8.81
C ASN A 7 -27.54 -32.15 7.60
N ALA A 8 -28.72 -31.85 7.06
CA ALA A 8 -28.88 -30.82 6.05
C ALA A 8 -28.45 -29.49 6.69
N ILE A 9 -27.35 -28.92 6.22
CA ILE A 9 -26.89 -27.62 6.66
C ILE A 9 -27.95 -26.61 6.24
N SER A 10 -28.70 -26.07 7.21
CA SER A 10 -29.74 -25.09 6.92
C SER A 10 -29.09 -23.80 6.42
N THR A 11 -29.74 -23.11 5.49
CA THR A 11 -29.27 -21.81 4.96
C THR A 11 -29.05 -20.79 6.08
N GLN A 12 -29.88 -20.82 7.12
CA GLN A 12 -29.71 -20.02 8.35
C GLN A 12 -28.43 -20.39 9.12
N GLY A 13 -28.09 -21.68 9.21
CA GLY A 13 -26.84 -22.15 9.83
C GLY A 13 -25.61 -21.67 9.07
N VAL A 14 -25.62 -21.73 7.74
CA VAL A 14 -24.54 -21.21 6.89
C VAL A 14 -24.38 -19.70 7.08
N LEU A 15 -25.48 -18.95 7.09
CA LEU A 15 -25.47 -17.49 7.31
C LEU A 15 -24.92 -17.13 8.70
N SER A 16 -25.35 -17.85 9.75
CA SER A 16 -24.85 -17.60 11.11
C SER A 16 -23.36 -17.89 11.26
N GLU A 17 -22.87 -18.94 10.61
CA GLU A 17 -21.44 -19.29 10.63
C GLU A 17 -20.60 -18.29 9.83
N ALA A 18 -21.10 -17.84 8.68
CA ALA A 18 -20.48 -16.78 7.88
C ALA A 18 -20.38 -15.47 8.67
N MET A 19 -21.44 -15.06 9.37
CA MET A 19 -21.43 -13.86 10.23
C MET A 19 -20.43 -14.01 11.37
N ARG A 20 -20.38 -15.18 12.02
CA ARG A 20 -19.41 -15.47 13.09
C ARG A 20 -17.97 -15.37 12.61
N LEU A 21 -17.67 -15.88 11.42
CA LEU A 21 -16.34 -15.78 10.82
C LEU A 21 -15.97 -14.32 10.53
N ILE A 22 -16.86 -13.55 9.89
CA ILE A 22 -16.63 -12.14 9.56
C ILE A 22 -16.39 -11.30 10.83
N GLN A 23 -17.10 -11.58 11.91
CA GLN A 23 -17.02 -10.82 13.17
C GLN A 23 -15.94 -11.33 14.14
N SER A 24 -15.13 -12.32 13.77
CA SER A 24 -14.14 -12.89 14.69
C SER A 24 -13.07 -11.88 15.12
N ALA A 25 -12.88 -11.76 16.43
CA ALA A 25 -11.89 -10.90 17.07
C ALA A 25 -11.07 -11.71 18.09
N PRO A 26 -9.74 -11.88 17.92
CA PRO A 26 -8.96 -11.46 16.77
C PRO A 26 -9.30 -12.29 15.50
N PRO A 27 -9.06 -11.74 14.30
CA PRO A 27 -9.29 -12.47 13.05
C PRO A 27 -8.48 -13.78 13.00
N THR A 28 -9.15 -14.89 12.67
CA THR A 28 -8.51 -16.19 12.40
C THR A 28 -8.11 -16.32 10.94
N TRP A 29 -7.23 -17.28 10.60
CA TRP A 29 -6.90 -17.58 9.20
C TRP A 29 -8.12 -17.98 8.38
N GLN A 30 -9.07 -18.71 8.98
CA GLN A 30 -10.33 -19.09 8.33
C GLN A 30 -11.19 -17.85 8.03
N SER A 31 -11.34 -16.95 9.01
CA SER A 31 -12.07 -15.70 8.79
C SER A 31 -11.43 -14.81 7.72
N ALA A 32 -10.10 -14.74 7.70
CA ALA A 32 -9.35 -13.95 6.75
C ALA A 32 -9.53 -14.48 5.33
N LEU A 33 -9.38 -15.79 5.13
CA LEU A 33 -9.60 -16.42 3.83
C LEU A 33 -11.05 -16.26 3.35
N PHE A 34 -12.02 -16.51 4.22
CA PHE A 34 -13.44 -16.41 3.88
C PHE A 34 -13.85 -14.98 3.49
N SER A 35 -13.47 -14.00 4.32
CA SER A 35 -13.82 -12.60 4.09
C SER A 35 -13.10 -12.06 2.85
N ASN A 36 -11.80 -12.34 2.72
CA ASN A 36 -11.01 -11.91 1.57
C ASN A 36 -11.52 -12.54 0.26
N LEU A 37 -11.87 -13.83 0.25
CA LEU A 37 -12.47 -14.49 -0.91
C LEU A 37 -13.80 -13.83 -1.31
N SER A 38 -14.67 -13.58 -0.35
CA SER A 38 -15.96 -12.92 -0.59
C SER A 38 -15.77 -11.53 -1.21
N ILE A 39 -14.83 -10.75 -0.67
CA ILE A 39 -14.51 -9.42 -1.18
C ILE A 39 -13.89 -9.48 -2.58
N PHE A 40 -12.99 -10.42 -2.84
CA PHE A 40 -12.35 -10.56 -4.16
C PHE A 40 -13.35 -10.99 -5.25
N LEU A 41 -14.33 -11.83 -4.90
CA LEU A 41 -15.41 -12.20 -5.82
C LEU A 41 -16.25 -10.98 -6.21
N VAL A 42 -16.73 -10.22 -5.22
CA VAL A 42 -17.55 -9.02 -5.44
C VAL A 42 -16.75 -7.89 -6.11
N GLY A 43 -15.51 -7.69 -5.69
CA GLY A 43 -14.60 -6.65 -6.19
C GLY A 43 -13.92 -6.98 -7.51
N SER A 44 -14.17 -8.16 -8.09
CA SER A 44 -13.50 -8.61 -9.32
C SER A 44 -13.54 -7.61 -10.48
N PRO A 45 -14.63 -6.85 -10.75
CA PRO A 45 -14.64 -5.85 -11.84
C PRO A 45 -13.64 -4.71 -11.61
N ILE A 46 -13.44 -4.30 -10.36
CA ILE A 46 -12.49 -3.24 -9.99
C ILE A 46 -11.05 -3.80 -10.05
N LEU A 47 -10.85 -5.02 -9.54
CA LEU A 47 -9.55 -5.68 -9.50
C LEU A 47 -8.96 -5.90 -10.89
N VAL A 48 -9.73 -6.44 -11.85
CA VAL A 48 -9.23 -6.67 -13.22
C VAL A 48 -8.88 -5.38 -13.95
N SER A 49 -9.44 -4.26 -13.49
CA SER A 49 -9.16 -2.94 -14.04
C SER A 49 -7.79 -2.40 -13.64
N GLY A 50 -7.21 -2.87 -12.52
CA GLY A 50 -5.93 -2.41 -11.97
C GLY A 50 -4.86 -3.49 -11.82
N LEU A 51 -5.20 -4.77 -11.97
CA LEU A 51 -4.30 -5.91 -11.77
C LEU A 51 -4.31 -6.89 -12.95
N SER A 52 -3.17 -7.54 -13.20
CA SER A 52 -3.12 -8.76 -14.01
C SER A 52 -3.71 -9.95 -13.22
N LEU A 53 -4.02 -11.07 -13.89
CA LEU A 53 -4.50 -12.28 -13.20
C LEU A 53 -3.52 -12.76 -12.11
N SER A 54 -2.22 -12.79 -12.43
CA SER A 54 -1.17 -13.10 -11.46
C SER A 54 -1.03 -12.04 -10.36
N GLY A 55 -1.31 -10.77 -10.67
CA GLY A 55 -1.37 -9.69 -9.69
C GLY A 55 -2.55 -9.83 -8.72
N ILE A 56 -3.71 -10.33 -9.19
CA ILE A 56 -4.87 -10.63 -8.34
C ILE A 56 -4.51 -11.73 -7.33
N PHE A 57 -3.78 -12.76 -7.75
CA PHE A 57 -3.33 -13.80 -6.81
C PHE A 57 -2.38 -13.23 -5.74
N ALA A 58 -1.39 -12.43 -6.13
CA ALA A 58 -0.51 -11.75 -5.17
C ALA A 58 -1.30 -10.83 -4.22
N ALA A 59 -2.26 -10.08 -4.74
CA ALA A 59 -3.13 -9.22 -3.96
C ALA A 59 -4.04 -10.01 -3.01
N PHE A 60 -4.48 -11.21 -3.39
CA PHE A 60 -5.27 -12.09 -2.55
C PHE A 60 -4.45 -12.57 -1.34
N LEU A 61 -3.19 -12.96 -1.55
CA LEU A 61 -2.29 -13.34 -0.45
C LEU A 61 -2.04 -12.14 0.50
N LEU A 62 -1.78 -10.96 -0.06
CA LEU A 62 -1.65 -9.72 0.71
C LEU A 62 -2.92 -9.41 1.52
N GLY A 63 -4.10 -9.50 0.90
CA GLY A 63 -5.39 -9.24 1.54
C GLY A 63 -5.66 -10.21 2.69
N THR A 64 -5.33 -11.49 2.51
CA THR A 64 -5.44 -12.51 3.56
C THR A 64 -4.52 -12.20 4.74
N LEU A 65 -3.26 -11.86 4.45
CA LEU A 65 -2.27 -11.52 5.48
C LEU A 65 -2.69 -10.25 6.24
N THR A 66 -3.15 -9.24 5.52
CA THR A 66 -3.63 -7.96 6.09
C THR A 66 -4.84 -8.17 6.99
N TRP A 67 -5.85 -8.91 6.52
CA TRP A 67 -7.03 -9.22 7.32
C TRP A 67 -6.67 -10.00 8.58
N ARG A 68 -5.74 -10.96 8.46
CA ARG A 68 -5.29 -11.75 9.60
C ARG A 68 -4.56 -10.89 10.66
N ALA A 69 -3.77 -9.91 10.23
CA ALA A 69 -2.99 -9.05 11.12
C ALA A 69 -3.82 -7.92 11.73
N PHE A 70 -4.57 -7.20 10.89
CA PHE A 70 -5.19 -5.92 11.22
C PHE A 70 -6.71 -5.90 11.02
N GLY A 71 -7.31 -7.02 10.62
CA GLY A 71 -8.75 -7.14 10.48
C GLY A 71 -9.34 -6.33 9.31
N PRO A 72 -10.66 -6.03 9.37
CA PRO A 72 -11.35 -5.33 8.30
C PRO A 72 -10.85 -3.89 8.10
N SER A 73 -10.44 -3.21 9.17
CA SER A 73 -9.92 -1.84 9.15
C SER A 73 -8.62 -1.74 8.34
N GLY A 74 -7.63 -2.58 8.63
CA GLY A 74 -6.40 -2.66 7.84
C GLY A 74 -6.64 -3.08 6.39
N PHE A 75 -7.59 -3.98 6.14
CA PHE A 75 -7.97 -4.37 4.78
C PHE A 75 -8.58 -3.20 3.99
N LEU A 76 -9.49 -2.43 4.61
CA LEU A 76 -10.11 -1.26 3.98
C LEU A 76 -9.08 -0.18 3.64
N LEU A 77 -8.02 -0.03 4.44
CA LEU A 77 -6.90 0.85 4.12
C LEU A 77 -6.17 0.40 2.85
N VAL A 78 -5.84 -0.89 2.72
CA VAL A 78 -5.19 -1.44 1.53
C VAL A 78 -6.10 -1.34 0.30
N ALA A 79 -7.40 -1.58 0.47
CA ALA A 79 -8.39 -1.40 -0.59
C ALA A 79 -8.48 0.06 -1.04
N SER A 80 -8.47 1.01 -0.11
CA SER A 80 -8.45 2.45 -0.40
C SER A 80 -7.20 2.86 -1.17
N TYR A 81 -6.02 2.39 -0.74
CA TYR A 81 -4.77 2.54 -1.49
C TYR A 81 -4.91 2.01 -2.92
N PHE A 82 -5.43 0.80 -3.10
CA PHE A 82 -5.57 0.19 -4.41
C PHE A 82 -6.51 0.98 -5.33
N ILE A 83 -7.67 1.41 -4.82
CA ILE A 83 -8.66 2.17 -5.60
C ILE A 83 -8.08 3.52 -6.00
N ILE A 84 -7.54 4.29 -5.05
CA ILE A 84 -7.00 5.63 -5.32
C ILE A 84 -5.79 5.53 -6.25
N GLY A 85 -4.88 4.59 -5.99
CA GLY A 85 -3.70 4.37 -6.82
C GLY A 85 -4.07 3.95 -8.25
N THR A 86 -5.06 3.08 -8.43
CA THR A 86 -5.56 2.67 -9.76
C THR A 86 -6.28 3.81 -10.47
N ALA A 87 -7.00 4.67 -9.75
CA ALA A 87 -7.61 5.85 -10.33
C ALA A 87 -6.52 6.82 -10.83
N ALA A 88 -5.50 7.10 -10.02
CA ALA A 88 -4.38 7.96 -10.38
C ALA A 88 -3.63 7.47 -11.62
N THR A 89 -3.34 6.16 -11.72
CA THR A 89 -2.67 5.60 -12.91
C THR A 89 -3.50 5.74 -14.18
N LYS A 90 -4.83 5.87 -14.09
CA LYS A 90 -5.72 6.06 -15.24
C LYS A 90 -5.93 7.50 -15.66
N VAL A 91 -5.55 8.46 -14.83
CA VAL A 91 -5.64 9.89 -15.16
C VAL A 91 -4.84 10.18 -16.44
N LYS A 92 -5.51 10.76 -17.45
CA LYS A 92 -4.93 11.14 -18.74
C LYS A 92 -4.14 10.01 -19.42
N MET A 93 -4.64 8.77 -19.35
CA MET A 93 -3.94 7.61 -19.90
C MET A 93 -3.56 7.77 -21.38
N ALA A 94 -4.47 8.24 -22.24
CA ALA A 94 -4.19 8.45 -23.66
C ALA A 94 -3.04 9.45 -23.92
N GLN A 95 -2.93 10.50 -23.11
CA GLN A 95 -1.83 11.46 -23.18
C GLN A 95 -0.50 10.79 -22.78
N LYS A 96 -0.51 10.01 -21.68
CA LYS A 96 0.69 9.32 -21.19
C LYS A 96 1.16 8.24 -22.16
N GLU A 97 0.23 7.54 -22.82
CA GLU A 97 0.55 6.54 -23.86
C GLU A 97 1.17 7.21 -25.09
N ALA A 98 0.61 8.32 -25.57
CA ALA A 98 1.17 9.09 -26.68
C ALA A 98 2.57 9.65 -26.38
N GLN A 99 2.89 9.89 -25.11
CA GLN A 99 4.18 10.38 -24.63
C GLN A 99 5.16 9.26 -24.26
N GLY A 100 4.76 7.99 -24.31
CA GLY A 100 5.60 6.85 -23.93
C GLY A 100 5.91 6.73 -22.43
N VAL A 101 5.20 7.50 -21.58
CA VAL A 101 5.41 7.56 -20.12
C VAL A 101 4.30 6.86 -19.33
N ALA A 102 3.35 6.22 -20.03
CA ALA A 102 2.26 5.49 -19.40
C ALA A 102 2.75 4.28 -18.61
N GLU A 103 2.05 4.02 -17.51
CA GLU A 103 2.27 2.82 -16.70
C GLU A 103 2.07 1.55 -17.55
N LYS A 104 2.97 0.58 -17.39
CA LYS A 104 2.99 -0.66 -18.17
C LYS A 104 1.63 -1.36 -18.12
N ARG A 105 1.28 -2.07 -19.20
CA ARG A 105 0.03 -2.86 -19.32
C ARG A 105 -1.25 -2.01 -19.09
N LYS A 106 -1.28 -0.77 -19.58
CA LYS A 106 -2.41 0.17 -19.40
C LYS A 106 -2.77 0.40 -17.93
N GLY A 107 -1.75 0.45 -17.06
CA GLY A 107 -1.91 0.62 -15.62
C GLY A 107 -2.21 -0.66 -14.84
N ARG A 108 -2.22 -1.85 -15.48
CA ARG A 108 -2.42 -3.13 -14.78
C ARG A 108 -1.13 -3.62 -14.11
N ARG A 109 -1.15 -3.64 -12.78
CA ARG A 109 -0.03 -4.07 -11.94
C ARG A 109 0.07 -5.59 -11.88
N GLY A 110 1.29 -6.08 -12.05
CA GLY A 110 1.62 -7.50 -11.96
C GLY A 110 2.01 -7.92 -10.54
N PRO A 111 2.37 -9.19 -10.32
CA PRO A 111 2.78 -9.69 -9.01
C PRO A 111 4.01 -8.95 -8.46
N GLY A 112 5.01 -8.65 -9.31
CA GLY A 112 6.20 -7.87 -8.93
C GLY A 112 5.82 -6.50 -8.36
N SER A 113 4.91 -5.78 -9.01
CA SER A 113 4.45 -4.47 -8.53
C SER A 113 3.59 -4.56 -7.28
N VAL A 114 2.80 -5.63 -7.09
CA VAL A 114 2.06 -5.85 -5.84
C VAL A 114 3.04 -6.10 -4.69
N ILE A 115 3.99 -7.01 -4.86
CA ILE A 115 5.03 -7.30 -3.87
C ILE A 115 5.86 -6.05 -3.58
N GLY A 116 6.31 -5.36 -4.63
CA GLY A 116 7.07 -4.11 -4.52
C GLY A 116 6.34 -3.01 -3.78
N SER A 117 5.00 -3.01 -3.86
CA SER A 117 4.14 -2.04 -3.18
C SER A 117 3.76 -2.43 -1.76
N SER A 118 4.01 -3.67 -1.33
CA SER A 118 3.48 -4.17 -0.06
C SER A 118 4.50 -4.90 0.81
N ALA A 119 5.74 -5.10 0.35
CA ALA A 119 6.75 -5.90 1.06
C ALA A 119 6.93 -5.46 2.53
N ALA A 120 7.14 -4.16 2.79
CA ALA A 120 7.26 -3.65 4.15
C ALA A 120 5.98 -3.88 4.96
N GLY A 121 4.81 -3.63 4.38
CA GLY A 121 3.52 -3.91 5.00
C GLY A 121 3.32 -5.41 5.33
N CYS A 122 3.75 -6.30 4.45
CA CYS A 122 3.73 -7.75 4.69
C CYS A 122 4.63 -8.15 5.86
N VAL A 123 5.83 -7.56 5.96
CA VAL A 123 6.73 -7.79 7.10
C VAL A 123 6.08 -7.30 8.40
N CYS A 124 5.55 -6.09 8.42
CA CYS A 124 4.82 -5.56 9.58
C CYS A 124 3.63 -6.45 9.98
N ALA A 125 2.83 -6.90 9.02
CA ALA A 125 1.72 -7.81 9.25
C ALA A 125 2.19 -9.15 9.82
N PHE A 126 3.28 -9.72 9.28
CA PHE A 126 3.87 -10.96 9.77
C PHE A 126 4.35 -10.81 11.21
N LEU A 127 5.12 -9.77 11.52
CA LEU A 127 5.61 -9.48 12.87
C LEU A 127 4.46 -9.28 13.87
N SER A 128 3.38 -8.62 13.45
CA SER A 128 2.16 -8.46 14.26
C SER A 128 1.44 -9.79 14.52
N ILE A 129 1.35 -10.69 13.53
CA ILE A 129 0.69 -11.99 13.66
C ILE A 129 1.43 -12.90 14.64
N PHE A 130 2.76 -12.91 14.55
CA PHE A 130 3.63 -13.72 15.41
C PHE A 130 3.95 -13.05 16.76
N ARG A 131 3.35 -11.88 17.02
CA ARG A 131 3.55 -11.11 18.26
C ARG A 131 5.02 -10.91 18.60
N VAL A 132 5.82 -10.48 17.63
CA VAL A 132 7.24 -10.20 17.84
C VAL A 132 7.36 -8.87 18.60
N GLY A 133 7.84 -8.92 19.84
CA GLY A 133 7.96 -7.76 20.74
C GLY A 133 6.82 -7.69 21.77
N ASP A 134 6.82 -6.64 22.58
CA ASP A 134 5.75 -6.35 23.53
C ASP A 134 4.56 -5.62 22.86
N GLU A 135 3.53 -5.29 23.65
CA GLU A 135 2.35 -4.58 23.14
C GLU A 135 2.68 -3.22 22.51
N ALA A 136 3.74 -2.54 22.97
CA ALA A 136 4.18 -1.29 22.36
C ALA A 136 4.79 -1.53 20.97
N PHE A 137 5.55 -2.61 20.79
CA PHE A 137 6.05 -3.03 19.48
C PHE A 137 4.94 -3.42 18.50
N LEU A 138 3.84 -4.02 18.97
CA LEU A 138 2.69 -4.32 18.10
C LEU A 138 2.06 -3.06 17.51
N ALA A 139 1.96 -1.98 18.30
CA ALA A 139 1.53 -0.67 17.81
C ALA A 139 2.50 -0.10 16.77
N LEU A 140 3.81 -0.29 16.96
CA LEU A 140 4.82 0.13 15.98
C LEU A 140 4.73 -0.65 14.67
N TRP A 141 4.45 -1.96 14.70
CA TRP A 141 4.23 -2.73 13.47
C TRP A 141 3.00 -2.25 12.71
N ARG A 142 1.92 -1.90 13.41
CA ARG A 142 0.74 -1.31 12.81
C ARG A 142 1.04 0.06 12.19
N LEU A 143 1.77 0.93 12.90
CA LEU A 143 2.23 2.21 12.38
C LEU A 143 3.09 2.05 11.12
N GLY A 144 4.08 1.15 11.16
CA GLY A 144 4.94 0.85 10.01
C GLY A 144 4.15 0.31 8.81
N PHE A 145 3.15 -0.53 9.05
CA PHE A 145 2.22 -1.00 8.02
C PHE A 145 1.49 0.18 7.37
N VAL A 146 0.84 1.05 8.14
CA VAL A 146 0.12 2.22 7.61
C VAL A 146 1.05 3.18 6.87
N ALA A 147 2.22 3.48 7.44
CA ALA A 147 3.21 4.35 6.83
C ALA A 147 3.73 3.81 5.49
N SER A 148 3.92 2.49 5.36
CA SER A 148 4.36 1.86 4.11
C SER A 148 3.36 2.10 2.97
N PHE A 149 2.06 1.95 3.23
CA PHE A 149 1.00 2.17 2.24
C PHE A 149 0.78 3.66 1.96
N CYS A 150 0.90 4.53 2.96
CA CYS A 150 0.87 5.98 2.76
C CYS A 150 2.01 6.43 1.83
N THR A 151 3.21 5.88 2.05
CA THR A 151 4.39 6.15 1.23
C THR A 151 4.14 5.70 -0.20
N LYS A 152 3.67 4.46 -0.39
CA LYS A 152 3.40 3.94 -1.74
C LYS A 152 2.30 4.69 -2.48
N LEU A 153 1.25 5.10 -1.79
CA LEU A 153 0.19 5.89 -2.40
C LEU A 153 0.69 7.27 -2.79
N SER A 154 1.41 7.95 -1.89
CA SER A 154 1.99 9.26 -2.18
C SER A 154 2.93 9.22 -3.38
N ASP A 155 3.77 8.19 -3.47
CA ASP A 155 4.68 7.96 -4.59
C ASP A 155 3.91 7.76 -5.91
N THR A 156 2.93 6.84 -5.90
CA THR A 156 2.08 6.55 -7.06
C THR A 156 1.36 7.82 -7.53
N VAL A 157 0.68 8.53 -6.62
CA VAL A 157 -0.11 9.70 -6.99
C VAL A 157 0.80 10.82 -7.45
N SER A 158 1.95 11.03 -6.81
CA SER A 158 2.91 12.05 -7.20
C SER A 158 3.42 11.84 -8.62
N SER A 159 3.89 10.62 -8.92
CA SER A 159 4.42 10.29 -10.24
C SER A 159 3.33 10.34 -11.32
N GLU A 160 2.14 9.79 -11.07
CA GLU A 160 1.07 9.74 -12.07
C GLU A 160 0.45 11.11 -12.36
N ILE A 161 0.24 11.94 -11.33
CA ILE A 161 -0.25 13.31 -11.51
C ILE A 161 0.84 14.20 -12.10
N GLY A 162 2.12 14.00 -11.73
CA GLY A 162 3.25 14.69 -12.34
C GLY A 162 3.37 14.41 -13.84
N LYS A 163 3.26 13.15 -14.28
CA LYS A 163 3.21 12.79 -15.70
C LYS A 163 2.03 13.44 -16.42
N ALA A 164 0.86 13.46 -15.78
CA ALA A 164 -0.39 13.95 -16.38
C ALA A 164 -0.47 15.49 -16.48
N TYR A 165 0.00 16.21 -15.46
CA TYR A 165 -0.23 17.65 -15.29
C TYR A 165 1.03 18.49 -15.06
N GLY A 166 2.17 17.90 -14.69
CA GLY A 166 3.34 18.63 -14.19
C GLY A 166 3.91 19.63 -15.18
N LYS A 167 3.73 20.95 -14.98
CA LYS A 167 4.13 21.95 -15.99
C LYS A 167 5.63 21.95 -16.27
N THR A 168 6.43 21.86 -15.21
CA THR A 168 7.89 21.77 -15.26
C THR A 168 8.34 20.65 -14.33
N THR A 169 9.20 19.78 -14.85
CA THR A 169 9.78 18.65 -14.13
C THR A 169 11.28 18.87 -13.94
N TYR A 170 11.78 18.59 -12.73
CA TYR A 170 13.16 18.82 -12.34
C TYR A 170 13.78 17.52 -11.83
N LEU A 171 15.05 17.29 -12.14
CA LEU A 171 15.80 16.21 -11.52
C LEU A 171 16.16 16.61 -10.08
N VAL A 172 15.77 15.82 -9.09
CA VAL A 172 15.94 16.18 -7.66
C VAL A 172 17.40 16.41 -7.26
N THR A 173 18.35 15.77 -7.95
CA THR A 173 19.78 15.85 -7.64
C THR A 173 20.49 17.08 -8.20
N THR A 174 20.02 17.62 -9.34
CA THR A 174 20.71 18.71 -10.06
C THR A 174 19.84 19.94 -10.29
N PHE A 175 18.54 19.86 -9.98
CA PHE A 175 17.54 20.88 -10.28
C PHE A 175 17.47 21.29 -11.77
N LYS A 176 18.02 20.47 -12.67
CA LYS A 176 17.89 20.67 -14.11
C LYS A 176 16.50 20.29 -14.56
N VAL A 177 15.95 21.07 -15.48
CA VAL A 177 14.68 20.75 -16.14
C VAL A 177 14.89 19.52 -17.02
N VAL A 178 14.04 18.51 -16.82
CA VAL A 178 14.05 17.25 -17.56
C VAL A 178 12.67 16.94 -18.10
N PRO A 179 12.53 16.09 -19.14
CA PRO A 179 11.21 15.67 -19.62
C PRO A 179 10.35 15.01 -18.53
N ARG A 180 9.04 15.04 -18.72
CA ARG A 180 8.11 14.30 -17.85
C ARG A 180 8.36 12.81 -17.94
N GLY A 181 8.22 12.11 -16.82
CA GLY A 181 8.41 10.65 -16.77
C GLY A 181 9.87 10.19 -16.76
N THR A 182 10.84 11.11 -16.71
CA THR A 182 12.23 10.77 -16.38
C THR A 182 12.31 10.24 -14.95
N GLU A 183 13.04 9.14 -14.74
CA GLU A 183 13.24 8.55 -13.41
C GLU A 183 13.92 9.55 -12.47
N GLY A 184 13.38 9.68 -11.25
CA GLY A 184 13.82 10.69 -10.27
C GLY A 184 13.42 12.14 -10.57
N ALA A 185 12.60 12.39 -11.59
CA ALA A 185 12.06 13.72 -11.87
C ALA A 185 10.85 14.05 -10.99
N VAL A 186 10.84 15.26 -10.43
CA VAL A 186 9.77 15.78 -9.58
C VAL A 186 9.10 17.00 -10.21
N SER A 187 7.82 17.19 -9.93
CA SER A 187 7.04 18.38 -10.33
C SER A 187 6.25 18.91 -9.15
N ALA A 188 5.96 20.20 -9.12
CA ALA A 188 5.17 20.81 -8.03
C ALA A 188 3.78 20.18 -7.93
N GLU A 189 3.12 19.95 -9.07
CA GLU A 189 1.79 19.34 -9.13
C GLU A 189 1.80 17.90 -8.62
N GLY A 190 2.80 17.10 -9.01
CA GLY A 190 2.99 15.74 -8.51
C GLY A 190 3.24 15.74 -7.00
N THR A 191 4.22 16.51 -6.52
CA THR A 191 4.55 16.56 -5.09
C THR A 191 3.36 16.97 -4.23
N LEU A 192 2.59 17.99 -4.64
CA LEU A 192 1.38 18.39 -3.92
C LEU A 192 0.32 17.29 -3.91
N ALA A 193 0.10 16.62 -5.05
CA ALA A 193 -0.86 15.53 -5.13
C ALA A 193 -0.43 14.31 -4.28
N GLY A 194 0.86 13.99 -4.23
CA GLY A 194 1.41 12.95 -3.36
C GLY A 194 1.22 13.28 -1.88
N LEU A 195 1.51 14.52 -1.47
CA LEU A 195 1.26 15.00 -0.12
C LEU A 195 -0.21 14.82 0.27
N LEU A 196 -1.15 15.30 -0.55
CA LEU A 196 -2.57 15.14 -0.30
C LEU A 196 -3.00 13.67 -0.25
N ALA A 197 -2.40 12.81 -1.07
CA ALA A 197 -2.70 11.38 -1.06
C ALA A 197 -2.24 10.67 0.23
N SER A 198 -1.04 10.99 0.74
CA SER A 198 -0.60 10.48 2.04
C SER A 198 -1.48 10.98 3.19
N ILE A 199 -1.85 12.27 3.20
CA ILE A 199 -2.76 12.83 4.21
C ILE A 199 -4.10 12.08 4.17
N LEU A 200 -4.66 11.87 2.99
CA LEU A 200 -5.93 11.16 2.81
C LEU A 200 -5.85 9.74 3.36
N LEU A 201 -4.84 8.96 2.97
CA LEU A 201 -4.75 7.56 3.40
C LEU A 201 -4.43 7.41 4.89
N ALA A 202 -3.56 8.27 5.43
CA ALA A 202 -3.28 8.30 6.87
C ALA A 202 -4.53 8.69 7.67
N SER A 203 -5.33 9.65 7.17
CA SER A 203 -6.62 10.01 7.77
C SER A 203 -7.61 8.86 7.74
N ILE A 204 -7.69 8.10 6.64
CA ILE A 204 -8.48 6.86 6.57
C ILE A 204 -8.01 5.86 7.63
N GLY A 205 -6.70 5.64 7.76
CA GLY A 205 -6.14 4.78 8.81
C GLY A 205 -6.54 5.23 10.21
N CYS A 206 -6.52 6.54 10.46
CA CYS A 206 -6.93 7.10 11.74
C CYS A 206 -8.42 6.92 12.02
N LEU A 207 -9.29 7.20 11.04
CA LEU A 207 -10.73 7.00 11.16
C LEU A 207 -11.11 5.52 11.36
N MET A 208 -10.32 4.60 10.82
CA MET A 208 -10.51 3.16 10.99
C MET A 208 -9.90 2.62 12.30
N GLY A 209 -9.27 3.48 13.11
CA GLY A 209 -8.65 3.09 14.39
C GLY A 209 -7.34 2.34 14.24
N GLU A 210 -6.69 2.39 13.07
CA GLU A 210 -5.38 1.77 12.85
C GLU A 210 -4.23 2.62 13.44
N ILE A 211 -4.39 3.93 13.45
CA ILE A 211 -3.42 4.89 14.00
C ILE A 211 -4.14 6.05 14.70
N ASN A 212 -3.42 6.77 15.55
CA ASN A 212 -3.91 7.95 16.25
C ASN A 212 -3.59 9.25 15.48
N VAL A 213 -4.18 10.37 15.89
CA VAL A 213 -3.97 11.67 15.23
C VAL A 213 -2.49 12.10 15.13
N PRO A 214 -1.64 11.95 16.16
CA PRO A 214 -0.20 12.26 16.03
C PRO A 214 0.51 11.37 15.01
N GLU A 215 0.12 10.11 14.93
CA GLU A 215 0.70 9.12 14.01
C GLU A 215 0.35 9.41 12.54
N VAL A 216 -0.74 10.13 12.27
CA VAL A 216 -1.06 10.66 10.93
C VAL A 216 0.06 11.59 10.46
N VAL A 217 0.49 12.51 11.32
CA VAL A 217 1.58 13.46 11.00
C VAL A 217 2.88 12.70 10.76
N ILE A 218 3.19 11.70 11.59
CA ILE A 218 4.36 10.84 11.43
C ILE A 218 4.34 10.11 10.09
N CYS A 219 3.22 9.47 9.74
CA CYS A 219 3.06 8.78 8.45
C CYS A 219 3.31 9.73 7.28
N VAL A 220 2.70 10.93 7.30
CA VAL A 220 2.84 11.91 6.23
C VAL A 220 4.29 12.38 6.07
N ILE A 221 4.95 12.76 7.16
CA ILE A 221 6.35 13.22 7.13
C ILE A 221 7.27 12.09 6.63
N ALA A 222 7.12 10.88 7.19
CA ALA A 222 7.91 9.72 6.77
C ALA A 222 7.72 9.41 5.28
N SER A 223 6.50 9.47 4.77
CA SER A 223 6.19 9.28 3.35
C SER A 223 6.85 10.32 2.46
N GLN A 224 6.85 11.61 2.84
CA GLN A 224 7.49 12.65 2.04
C GLN A 224 9.01 12.49 2.00
N ILE A 225 9.63 12.18 3.15
CA ILE A 225 11.09 11.95 3.21
C ILE A 225 11.47 10.73 2.36
N ALA A 226 10.71 9.63 2.47
CA ALA A 226 10.97 8.42 1.72
C ALA A 226 10.85 8.63 0.21
N ASN A 227 9.82 9.36 -0.25
CA ASN A 227 9.64 9.67 -1.68
C ASN A 227 10.72 10.59 -2.24
N VAL A 228 11.24 11.54 -1.46
CA VAL A 228 12.41 12.32 -1.89
C VAL A 228 13.63 11.40 -2.03
N GLY A 229 13.82 10.49 -1.08
CA GLY A 229 14.88 9.48 -1.14
C GLY A 229 14.76 8.57 -2.37
N GLU A 230 13.56 8.12 -2.69
CA GLU A 230 13.24 7.37 -3.91
C GLU A 230 13.65 8.15 -5.16
N SER A 231 13.27 9.42 -5.26
CA SER A 231 13.59 10.23 -6.44
C SER A 231 15.10 10.46 -6.58
N ILE A 232 15.83 10.55 -5.45
CA ILE A 232 17.30 10.61 -5.45
C ILE A 232 17.87 9.28 -5.97
N ILE A 233 17.37 8.14 -5.49
CA ILE A 233 17.79 6.82 -5.96
C ILE A 233 17.53 6.68 -7.46
N GLY A 234 16.36 7.09 -7.94
CA GLY A 234 16.02 7.04 -9.36
C GLY A 234 16.95 7.90 -10.20
N ALA A 235 17.16 9.15 -9.82
CA ALA A 235 18.08 10.04 -10.52
C ALA A 235 19.55 9.57 -10.48
N ALA A 236 19.96 8.91 -9.40
CA ALA A 236 21.34 8.52 -9.15
C ALA A 236 21.70 7.13 -9.70
N PHE A 237 20.75 6.19 -9.80
CA PHE A 237 21.07 4.78 -10.05
C PHE A 237 20.17 4.09 -11.08
N GLN A 238 18.91 4.49 -11.26
CA GLN A 238 18.05 3.82 -12.25
C GLN A 238 18.57 4.07 -13.67
N ASP A 239 18.49 3.03 -14.50
CA ASP A 239 18.98 2.99 -15.88
C ASP A 239 20.50 3.24 -16.06
N LYS A 240 21.29 3.17 -14.97
CA LYS A 240 22.76 3.21 -15.04
C LYS A 240 23.37 1.83 -15.14
N GLU A 241 24.48 1.73 -15.88
CA GLU A 241 25.27 0.50 -15.96
C GLU A 241 25.69 0.02 -14.56
N GLY A 242 25.54 -1.28 -14.30
CA GLY A 242 25.79 -1.89 -12.99
C GLY A 242 24.58 -1.92 -12.03
N PHE A 243 23.53 -1.13 -12.28
CA PHE A 243 22.35 -1.03 -11.41
C PHE A 243 21.05 -1.55 -12.06
N GLN A 244 21.14 -2.37 -13.11
CA GLN A 244 19.96 -2.89 -13.81
C GLN A 244 19.01 -3.74 -12.95
N TRP A 245 19.50 -4.29 -11.84
CA TRP A 245 18.66 -5.00 -10.85
C TRP A 245 17.73 -4.06 -10.09
N LEU A 246 18.05 -2.77 -10.02
CA LEU A 246 17.30 -1.72 -9.32
C LEU A 246 16.16 -1.21 -10.21
N ASN A 247 15.27 -2.12 -10.57
CA ASN A 247 14.06 -1.80 -11.31
C ASN A 247 13.02 -1.10 -10.41
N ASN A 248 11.94 -0.59 -11.02
CA ASN A 248 10.89 0.16 -10.31
C ASN A 248 10.27 -0.65 -9.16
N ASP A 249 10.10 -1.97 -9.31
CA ASP A 249 9.54 -2.80 -8.23
C ASP A 249 10.51 -2.91 -7.04
N ALA A 250 11.83 -3.00 -7.29
CA ALA A 250 12.86 -3.01 -6.24
C ALA A 250 13.00 -1.65 -5.54
N VAL A 251 13.00 -0.56 -6.30
CA VAL A 251 13.00 0.82 -5.76
C VAL A 251 11.76 1.05 -4.90
N ASN A 252 10.60 0.56 -5.33
CA ASN A 252 9.37 0.61 -4.54
C ASN A 252 9.52 -0.09 -3.18
N VAL A 253 10.13 -1.30 -3.14
CA VAL A 253 10.41 -2.01 -1.87
C VAL A 253 11.24 -1.14 -0.94
N ILE A 254 12.31 -0.54 -1.46
CA ILE A 254 13.20 0.33 -0.67
C ILE A 254 12.41 1.53 -0.13
N ASN A 255 11.68 2.23 -1.00
CA ASN A 255 10.91 3.42 -0.64
C ASN A 255 9.92 3.15 0.50
N ILE A 256 9.05 2.14 0.34
CA ILE A 256 8.04 1.82 1.36
C ILE A 256 8.67 1.31 2.66
N SER A 257 9.85 0.68 2.58
CA SER A 257 10.59 0.24 3.76
C SER A 257 11.19 1.41 4.51
N VAL A 258 11.79 2.38 3.80
CA VAL A 258 12.27 3.63 4.38
C VAL A 258 11.13 4.39 5.05
N GLY A 259 9.97 4.53 4.39
CA GLY A 259 8.79 5.17 4.97
C GLY A 259 8.30 4.48 6.25
N SER A 260 8.23 3.14 6.24
CA SER A 260 7.87 2.35 7.42
C SER A 260 8.86 2.53 8.58
N ILE A 261 10.15 2.38 8.31
CA ILE A 261 11.22 2.48 9.32
C ILE A 261 11.28 3.89 9.90
N LEU A 262 11.21 4.94 9.07
CA LEU A 262 11.22 6.33 9.54
C LEU A 262 10.04 6.62 10.47
N ALA A 263 8.83 6.14 10.14
CA ALA A 263 7.67 6.31 11.00
C ALA A 263 7.86 5.64 12.37
N VAL A 264 8.36 4.41 12.39
CA VAL A 264 8.68 3.67 13.64
C VAL A 264 9.75 4.40 14.45
N LEU A 265 10.83 4.86 13.83
CA LEU A 265 11.91 5.59 14.51
C LEU A 265 11.42 6.93 15.08
N MET A 266 10.62 7.69 14.34
CA MET A 266 10.03 8.93 14.84
C MET A 266 9.15 8.68 16.08
N GLN A 267 8.31 7.65 16.04
CA GLN A 267 7.46 7.28 17.17
C GLN A 267 8.28 6.87 18.39
N LEU A 268 9.34 6.07 18.20
CA LEU A 268 10.25 5.68 19.28
C LEU A 268 10.92 6.90 19.95
N VAL A 269 11.38 7.86 19.15
CA VAL A 269 11.99 9.10 19.67
C VAL A 269 10.99 9.94 20.46
N ILE A 270 9.73 10.04 19.99
CA ILE A 270 8.67 10.79 20.68
C ILE A 270 8.34 10.14 22.03
N VAL A 271 8.18 8.81 22.06
CA VAL A 271 7.88 8.07 23.29
C VAL A 271 9.03 8.21 24.30
N GLN A 272 10.28 8.11 23.86
CA GLN A 272 11.44 8.30 24.74
C GLN A 272 11.50 9.69 25.38
N LYS A 273 11.15 10.74 24.62
CA LYS A 273 11.13 12.11 25.14
C LYS A 273 9.93 12.40 26.05
N GLY A 274 8.81 11.71 25.87
CA GLY A 274 7.63 11.87 26.73
C GLY A 274 7.72 11.12 28.08
N GLY A 275 8.69 10.23 28.22
CA GLY A 275 8.97 9.51 29.48
C GLY A 275 10.11 10.09 30.31
N ALA A 276 10.73 11.18 29.88
CA ALA A 276 11.76 11.95 30.59
C ALA A 276 11.17 13.25 31.13
#